data_AF-A0A0D1ZU56-F1
#
_entry.id   AF-A0A0D1ZU56-F1
#
_cell.length_a   1.000
_cell.length_b   1.000
_cell.length_c   1.000
_cell.angle_alpha   90.00
_cell.angle_beta   90.00
_cell.angle_gamma   90.00
#
_symmetry.space_group_name_H-M   'P 1'
#
loop_
_entity.id
_entity.type
_entity.pdbx_description
1 polymer ?
#
loop_
_entity_poly.entity_id
_entity_poly.type
_entity_poly.pdbx_seq_one_letter_code
_entity_poly.pdbx_strand_id
1 'polypeptide(L)'
;MAPVTATNVISPNRYNTRSTNVPSSRPKDQNDGPNSRSGPEGRRSRKRNHDKVQQETTPASKPNRNPKKPSTSGRKGTLMTEKHILFWGGPLSNWNLGALFPGDRVLSLLLPRLDDAQIPHPKETSLGTSLIRNHEFNCGEQAMMALKAWLFEDNETLKADATSHGDKLKFMMSTISNPAEYESLDALQTPPVIDKTRQSFLVNILHASSPKAQKALGRQVPNFNGSVWQKAAAEIVTCTSIARAEADEELRSWYVKAGSRRFVEASPVDRIWGIGLKWDNPLADDESKWRGKNLLGVCHDAAAEVIRKQYQ
;
A
#
# COMPACT_ATOMS: atom_id res chain seq x y z
N MET A 1 -11.12 16.28 -37.39
CA MET A 1 -10.63 15.91 -36.04
C MET A 1 -9.91 14.57 -36.18
N ALA A 2 -8.68 14.46 -35.68
CA ALA A 2 -7.89 13.24 -35.72
C ALA A 2 -7.39 12.91 -34.30
N PRO A 3 -7.29 11.63 -33.91
CA PRO A 3 -6.89 11.25 -32.56
C PRO A 3 -5.40 11.48 -32.32
N VAL A 4 -5.05 12.06 -31.18
CA VAL A 4 -3.66 12.24 -30.76
C VAL A 4 -3.19 10.99 -30.01
N THR A 5 -2.47 10.11 -30.69
CA THR A 5 -1.73 9.00 -30.06
C THR A 5 -0.47 9.53 -29.38
N ALA A 6 -0.48 9.58 -28.04
CA ALA A 6 0.63 10.03 -27.24
C ALA A 6 1.46 8.86 -26.67
N THR A 7 2.17 8.13 -27.54
CA THR A 7 3.27 7.25 -27.12
C THR A 7 4.51 8.09 -26.79
N ASN A 8 4.79 8.29 -25.51
CA ASN A 8 6.05 8.87 -25.06
C ASN A 8 6.72 7.92 -24.05
N VAL A 9 7.81 7.32 -24.51
CA VAL A 9 8.58 6.28 -23.83
C VAL A 9 9.25 6.83 -22.57
N ILE A 10 9.03 6.20 -21.42
CA ILE A 10 9.83 6.42 -20.21
C ILE A 10 11.15 5.67 -20.38
N SER A 11 12.26 6.38 -20.64
CA SER A 11 13.59 5.77 -20.80
C SER A 11 14.04 5.02 -19.54
N PRO A 12 14.24 3.69 -19.59
CA PRO A 12 14.46 2.87 -18.39
C PRO A 12 15.94 2.79 -18.01
N ASN A 13 16.63 3.93 -17.76
CA ASN A 13 18.01 3.87 -17.24
C ASN A 13 18.53 5.13 -16.52
N ARG A 14 18.17 5.33 -15.24
CA ARG A 14 18.89 6.24 -14.29
C ARG A 14 18.91 5.75 -12.83
N TYR A 15 19.19 4.47 -12.58
CA TYR A 15 19.46 3.97 -11.23
C TYR A 15 20.73 3.12 -11.16
N ASN A 16 21.87 3.77 -11.41
CA ASN A 16 23.19 3.19 -11.17
C ASN A 16 23.54 3.26 -9.67
N THR A 17 23.23 2.21 -8.92
CA THR A 17 23.62 2.08 -7.51
C THR A 17 25.04 1.52 -7.41
N ARG A 18 25.99 2.34 -6.92
CA ARG A 18 27.33 1.83 -6.53
C ARG A 18 27.17 0.72 -5.49
N SER A 19 27.65 -0.48 -5.82
CA SER A 19 27.66 -1.62 -4.91
C SER A 19 28.74 -1.46 -3.84
N THR A 20 28.36 -1.61 -2.57
CA THR A 20 29.29 -1.84 -1.45
C THR A 20 28.82 -3.08 -0.70
N ASN A 21 29.56 -4.17 -0.83
CA ASN A 21 29.25 -5.46 -0.20
C ASN A 21 29.32 -5.37 1.34
N VAL A 22 28.28 -5.86 2.03
CA VAL A 22 28.34 -6.25 3.44
C VAL A 22 27.59 -7.58 3.60
N PRO A 23 28.09 -8.58 4.34
CA PRO A 23 27.51 -9.93 4.34
C PRO A 23 26.18 -10.06 5.09
N SER A 24 25.36 -10.99 4.63
CA SER A 24 24.08 -11.37 5.24
C SER A 24 24.26 -12.19 6.53
N SER A 25 23.57 -11.82 7.59
CA SER A 25 23.34 -12.68 8.77
C SER A 25 21.83 -12.87 8.99
N ARG A 26 21.42 -14.14 9.10
CA ARG A 26 20.02 -14.59 9.10
C ARG A 26 19.56 -14.87 10.54
N PRO A 27 18.49 -14.22 11.04
CA PRO A 27 17.84 -14.65 12.28
C PRO A 27 17.16 -16.01 12.09
N LYS A 28 17.22 -16.87 13.11
CA LYS A 28 16.49 -18.15 13.14
C LYS A 28 15.12 -17.96 13.76
N ASP A 29 14.11 -18.60 13.18
CA ASP A 29 12.84 -18.86 13.87
C ASP A 29 13.06 -19.89 14.99
N GLN A 30 12.42 -19.66 16.14
CA GLN A 30 12.06 -20.73 17.07
C GLN A 30 10.61 -20.52 17.50
N ASN A 31 9.78 -21.54 17.22
CA ASN A 31 8.48 -21.72 17.86
C ASN A 31 8.69 -21.94 19.35
N ASP A 32 7.67 -21.62 20.16
CA ASP A 32 7.22 -22.57 21.18
C ASP A 32 5.72 -22.41 21.45
N GLY A 33 5.06 -23.58 21.55
CA GLY A 33 3.65 -23.73 21.90
C GLY A 33 3.43 -23.95 23.41
N PRO A 34 2.17 -24.00 23.88
CA PRO A 34 1.85 -23.64 25.26
C PRO A 34 1.64 -24.83 26.20
N ASN A 35 1.85 -24.63 27.52
CA ASN A 35 0.96 -25.26 28.51
C ASN A 35 0.90 -24.61 29.92
N SER A 36 -0.32 -24.25 30.32
CA SER A 36 -1.01 -24.50 31.60
C SER A 36 -0.36 -24.40 33.01
N ARG A 37 -1.22 -23.92 33.95
CA ARG A 37 -1.50 -24.40 35.33
C ARG A 37 -0.85 -23.75 36.58
N SER A 38 -1.71 -23.00 37.31
CA SER A 38 -2.00 -23.02 38.77
C SER A 38 -0.90 -22.77 39.84
N GLY A 39 -1.23 -21.92 40.83
CA GLY A 39 -0.44 -21.70 42.07
C GLY A 39 -0.58 -22.81 43.13
N PRO A 40 -0.22 -22.58 44.44
CA PRO A 40 -0.84 -21.51 45.26
C PRO A 40 0.04 -20.81 46.34
N GLU A 41 -0.58 -19.81 47.00
CA GLU A 41 -0.44 -19.22 48.37
C GLU A 41 0.86 -19.29 49.23
N GLY A 42 1.17 -18.19 49.96
CA GLY A 42 2.28 -18.16 50.94
C GLY A 42 2.52 -16.93 51.86
N ARG A 43 1.50 -16.47 52.63
CA ARG A 43 1.57 -15.68 53.91
C ARG A 43 2.60 -14.52 54.15
N ARG A 44 2.02 -13.31 54.33
CA ARG A 44 2.14 -12.34 55.48
C ARG A 44 3.51 -12.07 56.17
N SER A 45 3.93 -10.78 56.25
CA SER A 45 3.75 -9.90 57.46
C SER A 45 4.53 -8.57 57.51
N ARG A 46 3.79 -7.46 57.78
CA ARG A 46 4.05 -6.34 58.73
C ARG A 46 5.46 -5.68 58.88
N LYS A 47 5.55 -4.37 58.54
CA LYS A 47 6.02 -3.18 59.34
C LYS A 47 6.47 -2.04 58.37
N ARG A 48 6.55 -0.74 58.69
CA ARG A 48 5.81 0.19 59.62
C ARG A 48 6.17 1.65 59.21
N ASN A 49 5.30 2.63 59.49
CA ASN A 49 5.43 4.06 59.12
C ASN A 49 6.72 4.78 59.59
N HIS A 50 7.10 5.86 58.88
CA HIS A 50 7.15 7.21 59.48
C HIS A 50 7.05 8.35 58.45
N ASP A 51 6.83 9.58 58.95
CA ASP A 51 6.26 10.74 58.23
C ASP A 51 7.25 11.90 57.99
N LYS A 52 6.80 12.88 57.16
CA LYS A 52 7.31 14.27 57.00
C LYS A 52 8.70 14.37 56.31
N VAL A 53 9.06 15.43 55.58
CA VAL A 53 8.78 16.89 55.70
C VAL A 53 8.68 17.55 54.30
N GLN A 54 7.92 18.65 54.16
CA GLN A 54 7.94 19.53 52.98
C GLN A 54 9.06 20.58 53.08
N GLN A 55 9.66 20.98 51.95
CA GLN A 55 10.30 22.29 51.82
C GLN A 55 10.23 22.80 50.38
N GLU A 56 9.69 24.01 50.21
CA GLU A 56 9.67 24.76 48.95
C GLU A 56 10.95 25.58 48.80
N THR A 57 11.44 25.75 47.56
CA THR A 57 12.36 26.83 47.20
C THR A 57 11.99 27.42 45.84
N THR A 58 12.09 28.74 45.73
CA THR A 58 11.59 29.59 44.63
C THR A 58 12.62 29.76 43.50
N PRO A 59 12.23 30.30 42.31
CA PRO A 59 12.85 29.90 41.05
C PRO A 59 14.03 30.77 40.58
N ALA A 60 14.94 30.15 39.82
CA ALA A 60 15.99 30.85 39.07
C ALA A 60 15.59 31.08 37.60
N SER A 61 15.85 32.29 37.09
CA SER A 61 15.59 32.70 35.71
C SER A 61 16.57 32.06 34.71
N LYS A 62 16.09 31.75 33.50
CA LYS A 62 16.94 31.47 32.32
C LYS A 62 16.40 32.20 31.09
N PRO A 63 17.28 32.73 30.21
CA PRO A 63 16.87 33.63 29.14
C PRO A 63 16.59 32.94 27.80
N ASN A 64 15.97 33.74 26.93
CA ASN A 64 15.94 33.67 25.48
C ASN A 64 15.11 32.55 24.80
N ARG A 65 14.05 32.97 24.10
CA ARG A 65 13.24 32.13 23.21
C ARG A 65 13.85 32.14 21.81
N ASN A 66 14.22 30.98 21.26
CA ASN A 66 14.43 30.86 19.82
C ASN A 66 13.13 31.23 19.06
N PRO A 67 13.22 31.93 17.92
CA PRO A 67 12.04 32.28 17.13
C PRO A 67 11.36 31.00 16.60
N LYS A 68 10.05 30.88 16.85
CA LYS A 68 9.26 29.78 16.28
C LYS A 68 9.26 29.91 14.76
N LYS A 69 9.67 28.86 14.04
CA LYS A 69 9.41 28.75 12.60
C LYS A 69 7.88 28.79 12.35
N PRO A 70 7.42 29.28 11.18
CA PRO A 70 5.99 29.39 10.89
C PRO A 70 5.34 28.00 10.92
N SER A 71 4.32 27.80 11.76
CA SER A 71 3.54 26.57 11.75
C SER A 71 2.51 26.62 10.63
N THR A 72 2.89 26.19 9.43
CA THR A 72 1.92 25.86 8.38
C THR A 72 0.98 24.78 8.91
N SER A 73 -0.32 25.03 8.87
CA SER A 73 -1.37 24.19 9.45
C SER A 73 -1.59 22.88 8.67
N GLY A 74 -0.60 21.99 8.72
CA GLY A 74 -0.70 20.65 8.16
C GLY A 74 -1.75 19.81 8.89
N ARG A 75 -2.55 19.06 8.12
CA ARG A 75 -3.36 17.96 8.68
C ARG A 75 -2.42 16.97 9.41
N LYS A 76 -2.91 16.30 10.46
CA LYS A 76 -2.12 15.29 11.20
C LYS A 76 -1.51 14.29 10.21
N GLY A 77 -0.18 14.25 10.11
CA GLY A 77 0.51 13.36 9.18
C GLY A 77 0.89 13.97 7.82
N THR A 78 0.78 15.28 7.60
CA THR A 78 1.30 15.91 6.37
C THR A 78 1.93 17.28 6.61
N LEU A 79 3.14 17.48 6.09
CA LEU A 79 3.92 18.71 6.16
C LEU A 79 4.41 19.10 4.75
N MET A 80 4.07 20.31 4.31
CA MET A 80 4.59 20.88 3.06
C MET A 80 5.76 21.82 3.39
N THR A 81 6.91 21.60 2.75
CA THR A 81 8.08 22.48 2.83
C THR A 81 8.27 23.22 1.50
N GLU A 82 9.40 23.90 1.31
CA GLU A 82 9.76 24.49 0.01
C GLU A 82 10.06 23.40 -1.04
N LYS A 83 10.60 22.25 -0.63
CA LYS A 83 11.07 21.17 -1.51
C LYS A 83 10.15 19.94 -1.54
N HIS A 84 9.45 19.67 -0.45
CA HIS A 84 8.81 18.38 -0.22
C HIS A 84 7.34 18.50 0.22
N ILE A 85 6.57 17.46 -0.06
CA ILE A 85 5.34 17.11 0.65
C ILE A 85 5.64 15.83 1.43
N LEU A 86 5.95 15.99 2.72
CA LEU A 86 6.18 14.91 3.68
C LEU A 86 4.84 14.41 4.17
N PHE A 87 4.55 13.12 4.03
CA PHE A 87 3.27 12.53 4.47
C PHE A 87 3.44 11.18 5.16
N TRP A 88 2.53 10.87 6.09
CA TRP A 88 2.40 9.57 6.74
C TRP A 88 0.92 9.38 7.11
N GLY A 89 0.19 8.61 6.30
CA GLY A 89 -1.28 8.59 6.31
C GLY A 89 -1.90 9.68 5.43
N GLY A 90 -3.23 9.85 5.53
CA GLY A 90 -4.00 10.77 4.68
C GLY A 90 -4.04 10.38 3.20
N PRO A 91 -4.64 11.20 2.31
CA PRO A 91 -4.97 10.84 0.92
C PRO A 91 -3.82 10.28 0.09
N LEU A 92 -2.60 10.75 0.34
CA LEU A 92 -1.40 10.28 -0.34
C LEU A 92 -1.10 8.81 0.03
N SER A 93 -1.24 8.43 1.30
CA SER A 93 -0.93 7.07 1.75
C SER A 93 -1.70 5.99 0.98
N ASN A 94 -1.02 4.88 0.67
CA ASN A 94 -1.62 3.74 0.00
C ASN A 94 -2.75 3.08 0.82
N TRP A 95 -2.76 3.30 2.14
CA TRP A 95 -3.76 2.79 3.10
C TRP A 95 -4.96 3.73 3.28
N ASN A 96 -5.02 4.85 2.57
CA ASN A 96 -6.17 5.75 2.65
C ASN A 96 -7.37 5.17 1.92
N LEU A 97 -8.42 4.87 2.68
CA LEU A 97 -9.77 4.64 2.13
C LEU A 97 -10.30 5.98 1.60
N GLY A 98 -10.70 6.01 0.33
CA GLY A 98 -11.13 7.24 -0.36
C GLY A 98 -12.27 6.96 -1.32
N ALA A 99 -12.37 7.76 -2.39
CA ALA A 99 -13.29 7.45 -3.49
C ALA A 99 -12.94 6.09 -4.10
N LEU A 100 -13.97 5.32 -4.48
CA LEU A 100 -13.79 4.10 -5.27
C LEU A 100 -13.20 4.47 -6.63
N PHE A 101 -12.28 3.65 -7.16
CA PHE A 101 -11.68 3.87 -8.47
C PHE A 101 -11.65 2.59 -9.33
N PRO A 102 -12.00 2.68 -10.62
CA PRO A 102 -12.23 1.50 -11.46
C PRO A 102 -10.92 0.76 -11.81
N GLY A 103 -10.92 -0.56 -11.65
CA GLY A 103 -9.79 -1.42 -11.96
C GLY A 103 -9.49 -1.53 -13.46
N ASP A 104 -10.50 -1.35 -14.34
CA ASP A 104 -10.27 -1.19 -15.79
C ASP A 104 -9.32 -0.01 -16.06
N ARG A 105 -9.51 1.13 -15.38
CA ARG A 105 -8.65 2.29 -15.56
C ARG A 105 -7.22 2.01 -15.13
N VAL A 106 -7.03 1.29 -14.02
CA VAL A 106 -5.71 0.83 -13.56
C VAL A 106 -5.05 -0.07 -14.61
N LEU A 107 -5.78 -1.05 -15.17
CA LEU A 107 -5.27 -1.94 -16.22
C LEU A 107 -4.94 -1.20 -17.51
N SER A 108 -5.78 -0.25 -17.95
CA SER A 108 -5.58 0.55 -19.17
C SER A 108 -4.26 1.34 -19.15
N LEU A 109 -3.83 1.74 -17.95
CA LEU A 109 -2.56 2.43 -17.72
C LEU A 109 -1.39 1.44 -17.56
N LEU A 110 -1.65 0.29 -16.93
CA LEU A 110 -0.62 -0.65 -16.49
C LEU A 110 -0.15 -1.60 -17.60
N LEU A 111 -1.07 -2.18 -18.39
CA LEU A 111 -0.73 -3.23 -19.35
C LEU A 111 0.37 -2.78 -20.34
N PRO A 112 0.28 -1.60 -21.02
CA PRO A 112 1.34 -1.15 -21.92
C PRO A 112 2.69 -0.96 -21.22
N ARG A 113 2.70 -0.58 -19.93
CA ARG A 113 3.93 -0.41 -19.14
C ARG A 113 4.58 -1.74 -18.77
N LEU A 114 3.78 -2.80 -18.57
CA LEU A 114 4.29 -4.14 -18.33
C LEU A 114 4.84 -4.76 -19.62
N ASP A 115 4.17 -4.55 -20.75
CA ASP A 115 4.64 -4.92 -22.09
C ASP A 115 5.97 -4.23 -22.42
N ASP A 116 6.05 -2.89 -22.30
CA ASP A 116 7.27 -2.09 -22.52
C ASP A 116 8.44 -2.54 -21.61
N ALA A 117 8.14 -2.90 -20.37
CA ALA A 117 9.12 -3.40 -19.39
C ALA A 117 9.45 -4.89 -19.55
N GLN A 118 8.84 -5.59 -20.52
CA GLN A 118 8.96 -7.04 -20.76
C GLN A 118 8.68 -7.87 -19.49
N ILE A 119 7.65 -7.48 -18.73
CA ILE A 119 7.21 -8.14 -17.52
C ILE A 119 6.11 -9.14 -17.88
N PRO A 120 6.31 -10.47 -17.70
CA PRO A 120 5.25 -11.44 -17.95
C PRO A 120 4.04 -11.18 -17.05
N HIS A 121 2.85 -11.11 -17.65
CA HIS A 121 1.58 -10.93 -16.95
C HIS A 121 0.45 -11.76 -17.60
N PRO A 122 -0.68 -11.98 -16.90
CA PRO A 122 -1.85 -12.63 -17.51
C PRO A 122 -2.38 -11.87 -18.72
N LYS A 123 -2.90 -12.62 -19.70
CA LYS A 123 -3.54 -12.06 -20.90
C LYS A 123 -4.78 -11.23 -20.56
N GLU A 124 -5.13 -10.29 -21.43
CA GLU A 124 -6.37 -9.51 -21.32
C GLU A 124 -7.65 -10.35 -21.25
N THR A 125 -7.65 -11.50 -21.90
CA THR A 125 -8.75 -12.47 -21.91
C THR A 125 -8.76 -13.41 -20.71
N SER A 126 -7.81 -13.28 -19.77
CA SER A 126 -7.77 -14.14 -18.58
C SER A 126 -8.85 -13.74 -17.57
N LEU A 127 -9.39 -14.72 -16.84
CA LEU A 127 -10.45 -14.47 -15.86
C LEU A 127 -9.97 -13.50 -14.76
N GLY A 128 -8.70 -13.60 -14.33
CA GLY A 128 -8.12 -12.64 -13.37
C GLY A 128 -8.09 -11.20 -13.87
N THR A 129 -7.80 -10.98 -15.16
CA THR A 129 -7.86 -9.64 -15.76
C THR A 129 -9.30 -9.14 -15.86
N SER A 130 -10.24 -10.00 -16.25
CA SER A 130 -11.68 -9.68 -16.25
C SER A 130 -12.20 -9.33 -14.85
N LEU A 131 -11.72 -10.01 -13.80
CA LEU A 131 -12.09 -9.71 -12.41
C LEU A 131 -11.62 -8.33 -11.97
N ILE A 132 -10.36 -7.97 -12.25
CA ILE A 132 -9.85 -6.63 -11.94
C ILE A 132 -10.56 -5.55 -12.77
N ARG A 133 -10.80 -5.80 -14.06
CA ARG A 133 -11.48 -4.87 -14.97
C ARG A 133 -12.86 -4.46 -14.46
N ASN A 134 -13.62 -5.40 -13.90
CA ASN A 134 -14.99 -5.16 -13.40
C ASN A 134 -15.07 -4.84 -11.90
N HIS A 135 -13.94 -4.57 -11.23
CA HIS A 135 -13.89 -4.25 -9.80
C HIS A 135 -13.59 -2.76 -9.56
N GLU A 136 -14.12 -2.19 -8.48
CA GLU A 136 -13.75 -0.85 -8.01
C GLU A 136 -12.95 -0.94 -6.71
N PHE A 137 -11.73 -0.40 -6.71
CA PHE A 137 -10.82 -0.47 -5.57
C PHE A 137 -11.12 0.63 -4.55
N ASN A 138 -11.05 0.30 -3.25
CA ASN A 138 -11.33 1.23 -2.16
C ASN A 138 -10.10 1.99 -1.61
N CYS A 139 -8.90 1.50 -1.92
CA CYS A 139 -7.62 2.13 -1.62
C CYS A 139 -6.51 1.53 -2.50
N GLY A 140 -5.35 2.17 -2.52
CA GLY A 140 -4.22 1.71 -3.32
C GLY A 140 -3.57 0.42 -2.82
N GLU A 141 -3.72 0.07 -1.53
CA GLU A 141 -3.26 -1.21 -0.99
C GLU A 141 -4.10 -2.38 -1.54
N GLN A 142 -5.40 -2.19 -1.76
CA GLN A 142 -6.26 -3.19 -2.38
C GLN A 142 -5.79 -3.50 -3.80
N ALA A 143 -5.66 -2.45 -4.62
CA ALA A 143 -5.19 -2.56 -6.00
C ALA A 143 -3.79 -3.18 -6.08
N MET A 144 -2.86 -2.74 -5.24
CA MET A 144 -1.49 -3.25 -5.20
C MET A 144 -1.43 -4.73 -4.83
N MET A 145 -2.22 -5.19 -3.85
CA MET A 145 -2.23 -6.60 -3.44
C MET A 145 -3.04 -7.48 -4.41
N ALA A 146 -4.12 -6.96 -5.01
CA ALA A 146 -4.87 -7.66 -6.05
C ALA A 146 -4.02 -7.86 -7.31
N LEU A 147 -3.31 -6.82 -7.77
CA LEU A 147 -2.39 -6.93 -8.90
C LEU A 147 -1.17 -7.80 -8.59
N LYS A 148 -0.74 -7.88 -7.32
CA LYS A 148 0.25 -8.88 -6.88
C LYS A 148 -0.30 -10.31 -7.04
N ALA A 149 -1.53 -10.57 -6.59
CA ALA A 149 -2.16 -11.87 -6.75
C ALA A 149 -2.32 -12.21 -8.24
N TRP A 150 -2.86 -11.30 -9.04
CA TRP A 150 -2.99 -11.45 -10.50
C TRP A 150 -1.66 -11.79 -11.20
N LEU A 151 -0.52 -11.21 -10.80
CA LEU A 151 0.79 -11.54 -11.40
C LEU A 151 1.37 -12.91 -11.01
N PHE A 152 1.07 -13.44 -9.81
CA PHE A 152 1.80 -14.60 -9.26
C PHE A 152 0.94 -15.79 -8.84
N GLU A 153 -0.37 -15.59 -8.65
CA GLU A 153 -1.30 -16.67 -8.34
C GLU A 153 -1.50 -17.54 -9.58
N ASP A 154 -0.70 -18.61 -9.68
CA ASP A 154 -0.94 -19.66 -10.68
C ASP A 154 -2.21 -20.41 -10.30
N ASN A 155 -3.29 -20.05 -10.97
CA ASN A 155 -4.60 -20.62 -10.68
C ASN A 155 -5.15 -21.30 -11.93
N GLU A 156 -4.96 -22.62 -12.00
CA GLU A 156 -5.67 -23.52 -12.93
C GLU A 156 -7.17 -23.22 -12.98
N THR A 157 -7.77 -22.82 -11.85
CA THR A 157 -9.19 -22.46 -11.73
C THR A 157 -9.57 -21.19 -12.52
N LEU A 158 -8.62 -20.28 -12.76
CA LEU A 158 -8.79 -19.09 -13.61
C LEU A 158 -8.50 -19.36 -15.10
N LYS A 159 -7.92 -20.52 -15.44
CA LYS A 159 -7.66 -20.98 -16.82
C LYS A 159 -8.92 -21.65 -17.37
N ALA A 160 -9.95 -20.85 -17.65
CA ALA A 160 -11.23 -21.32 -18.21
C ALA A 160 -11.19 -21.44 -19.75
N ASP A 161 -11.91 -22.44 -20.27
CA ASP A 161 -12.35 -22.46 -21.67
C ASP A 161 -13.40 -21.36 -21.95
N ALA A 162 -13.62 -21.04 -23.23
CA ALA A 162 -14.47 -19.92 -23.61
C ALA A 162 -15.92 -20.08 -23.13
N THR A 163 -16.44 -21.31 -23.10
CA THR A 163 -17.83 -21.59 -22.71
C THR A 163 -18.06 -21.43 -21.20
N SER A 164 -17.12 -21.86 -20.34
CA SER A 164 -17.27 -21.70 -18.88
C SER A 164 -16.80 -20.33 -18.35
N HIS A 165 -16.03 -19.56 -19.14
CA HIS A 165 -15.50 -18.26 -18.71
C HIS A 165 -16.59 -17.27 -18.29
N GLY A 166 -17.65 -17.14 -19.08
CA GLY A 166 -18.73 -16.18 -18.82
C GLY A 166 -19.48 -16.44 -17.51
N ASP A 167 -19.81 -17.71 -17.24
CA ASP A 167 -20.55 -18.06 -16.03
C ASP A 167 -19.67 -18.09 -14.78
N LYS A 168 -18.39 -18.47 -14.90
CA LYS A 168 -17.39 -18.28 -13.83
C LYS A 168 -17.22 -16.80 -13.47
N LEU A 169 -17.14 -15.90 -14.46
CA LEU A 169 -17.03 -14.46 -14.22
C LEU A 169 -18.26 -13.92 -13.48
N LYS A 170 -19.48 -14.22 -13.96
CA LYS A 170 -20.73 -13.83 -13.29
C LYS A 170 -20.77 -14.34 -11.85
N PHE A 171 -20.44 -15.62 -11.65
CA PHE A 171 -20.41 -16.25 -10.34
C PHE A 171 -19.46 -15.52 -9.38
N MET A 172 -18.19 -15.37 -9.76
CA MET A 172 -17.17 -14.74 -8.91
C MET A 172 -17.48 -13.26 -8.64
N MET A 173 -18.04 -12.54 -9.61
CA MET A 173 -18.53 -11.16 -9.44
C MET A 173 -19.69 -11.07 -8.45
N SER A 174 -20.64 -12.02 -8.49
CA SER A 174 -21.74 -12.08 -7.53
C SER A 174 -21.25 -12.33 -6.11
N THR A 175 -20.24 -13.20 -5.93
CA THR A 175 -19.59 -13.42 -4.63
C THR A 175 -18.93 -12.12 -4.13
N ILE A 176 -18.12 -11.45 -4.96
CA ILE A 176 -17.45 -10.19 -4.60
C ILE A 176 -18.45 -9.11 -4.19
N SER A 177 -19.59 -9.03 -4.87
CA SER A 177 -20.64 -8.04 -4.59
C SER A 177 -21.47 -8.34 -3.35
N ASN A 178 -21.77 -9.61 -3.05
CA ASN A 178 -22.55 -10.01 -1.88
C ASN A 178 -21.95 -11.22 -1.15
N PRO A 179 -21.01 -10.99 -0.21
CA PRO A 179 -20.36 -12.08 0.52
C PRO A 179 -21.30 -12.82 1.48
N ALA A 180 -22.24 -12.11 2.10
CA ALA A 180 -23.09 -12.64 3.17
C ALA A 180 -24.18 -13.59 2.65
N GLU A 181 -24.74 -13.33 1.47
CA GLU A 181 -25.61 -14.31 0.79
C GLU A 181 -24.88 -15.63 0.54
N TYR A 182 -23.57 -15.59 0.24
CA TYR A 182 -22.81 -16.79 -0.07
C TYR A 182 -22.28 -17.55 1.16
N GLU A 183 -22.03 -16.88 2.28
CA GLU A 183 -21.80 -17.55 3.58
C GLU A 183 -23.04 -18.34 4.03
N SER A 184 -24.26 -17.89 3.68
CA SER A 184 -25.50 -18.62 3.99
C SER A 184 -25.69 -19.90 3.16
N LEU A 185 -25.04 -19.99 1.99
CA LEU A 185 -25.12 -21.14 1.09
C LEU A 185 -24.23 -22.33 1.52
N ASP A 186 -23.34 -22.16 2.51
CA ASP A 186 -22.54 -23.27 3.07
C ASP A 186 -23.39 -24.36 3.75
N ALA A 187 -24.67 -24.09 4.01
CA ALA A 187 -25.63 -25.08 4.51
C ALA A 187 -26.05 -26.12 3.46
N LEU A 188 -25.74 -25.93 2.16
CA LEU A 188 -26.16 -26.80 1.07
C LEU A 188 -24.98 -27.19 0.17
N GLN A 189 -24.60 -28.47 0.23
CA GLN A 189 -23.49 -29.15 -0.48
C GLN A 189 -22.98 -28.43 -1.75
N THR A 190 -21.80 -27.81 -1.65
CA THR A 190 -21.19 -27.02 -2.72
C THR A 190 -20.55 -27.90 -3.81
N PRO A 191 -20.87 -27.68 -5.10
CA PRO A 191 -20.17 -28.32 -6.22
C PRO A 191 -18.63 -28.10 -6.23
N PRO A 192 -17.82 -29.07 -6.70
CA PRO A 192 -16.34 -29.01 -6.60
C PRO A 192 -15.63 -27.82 -7.27
N VAL A 193 -16.30 -27.08 -8.15
CA VAL A 193 -15.78 -25.87 -8.79
C VAL A 193 -15.73 -24.68 -7.81
N ILE A 194 -16.62 -24.66 -6.81
CA ILE A 194 -16.82 -23.55 -5.88
C ILE A 194 -15.75 -23.51 -4.78
N ASP A 195 -15.27 -24.67 -4.33
CA ASP A 195 -14.23 -24.79 -3.30
C ASP A 195 -12.91 -24.11 -3.73
N LYS A 196 -12.46 -24.35 -4.96
CA LYS A 196 -11.20 -23.77 -5.47
C LYS A 196 -11.28 -22.27 -5.72
N THR A 197 -12.44 -21.72 -6.09
CA THR A 197 -12.60 -20.26 -6.26
C THR A 197 -12.49 -19.50 -4.94
N ARG A 198 -12.91 -20.09 -3.82
CA ARG A 198 -12.76 -19.51 -2.47
C ARG A 198 -11.30 -19.45 -2.00
N GLN A 199 -10.42 -20.27 -2.59
CA GLN A 199 -9.00 -20.30 -2.28
C GLN A 199 -8.18 -19.26 -3.07
N SER A 200 -8.80 -18.51 -4.00
CA SER A 200 -8.11 -17.48 -4.79
C SER A 200 -7.72 -16.28 -3.92
N PHE A 201 -6.44 -15.91 -3.92
CA PHE A 201 -5.96 -14.73 -3.21
C PHE A 201 -6.46 -13.45 -3.85
N LEU A 202 -6.51 -13.38 -5.19
CA LEU A 202 -7.09 -12.27 -5.93
C LEU A 202 -8.51 -12.00 -5.45
N VAL A 203 -9.40 -12.99 -5.52
CA VAL A 203 -10.80 -12.87 -5.06
C VAL A 203 -10.85 -12.37 -3.62
N ASN A 204 -10.17 -13.05 -2.70
CA ASN A 204 -10.18 -12.68 -1.29
C ASN A 204 -9.66 -11.25 -1.02
N ILE A 205 -8.75 -10.72 -1.85
CA ILE A 205 -8.26 -9.34 -1.75
C ILE A 205 -9.28 -8.34 -2.34
N LEU A 206 -9.98 -8.69 -3.43
CA LEU A 206 -11.07 -7.88 -3.98
C LEU A 206 -12.25 -7.78 -2.98
N HIS A 207 -12.51 -8.84 -2.22
CA HIS A 207 -13.47 -8.83 -1.10
C HIS A 207 -13.00 -8.03 0.14
N ALA A 208 -11.70 -8.05 0.44
CA ALA A 208 -11.18 -7.49 1.68
C ALA A 208 -11.32 -5.96 1.72
N SER A 209 -12.17 -5.44 2.61
CA SER A 209 -12.46 -4.01 2.70
C SER A 209 -11.43 -3.18 3.48
N SER A 210 -10.53 -3.80 4.27
CA SER A 210 -9.53 -3.06 5.06
C SER A 210 -8.10 -3.24 4.52
N PRO A 211 -7.27 -2.17 4.48
CA PRO A 211 -5.87 -2.23 4.05
C PRO A 211 -5.05 -3.28 4.82
N LYS A 212 -5.36 -3.47 6.11
CA LYS A 212 -4.71 -4.49 6.95
C LYS A 212 -5.01 -5.92 6.47
N ALA A 213 -6.25 -6.23 6.12
CA ALA A 213 -6.64 -7.54 5.60
C ALA A 213 -6.08 -7.78 4.20
N GLN A 214 -6.21 -6.78 3.31
CA GLN A 214 -5.62 -6.79 1.96
C GLN A 214 -4.11 -7.07 2.02
N LYS A 215 -3.37 -6.41 2.92
CA LYS A 215 -1.93 -6.66 3.13
C LYS A 215 -1.65 -8.08 3.64
N ALA A 216 -2.46 -8.59 4.56
CA ALA A 216 -2.27 -9.92 5.13
C ALA A 216 -2.46 -11.01 4.08
N LEU A 217 -3.48 -10.89 3.23
CA LEU A 217 -3.72 -11.78 2.08
C LEU A 217 -2.62 -11.63 1.02
N GLY A 218 -2.28 -10.40 0.64
CA GLY A 218 -1.22 -10.12 -0.33
C GLY A 218 0.17 -10.62 0.08
N ARG A 219 0.44 -10.83 1.37
CA ARG A 219 1.67 -11.49 1.86
C ARG A 219 1.70 -13.01 1.60
N GLN A 220 0.53 -13.64 1.46
CA GLN A 220 0.37 -15.10 1.32
C GLN A 220 0.23 -15.57 -0.13
N VAL A 221 0.14 -14.65 -1.10
CA VAL A 221 0.11 -14.94 -2.54
C VAL A 221 1.22 -15.94 -2.93
N PRO A 222 0.87 -17.11 -3.52
CA PRO A 222 1.82 -18.16 -3.88
C PRO A 222 2.70 -17.75 -5.07
N ASN A 223 3.73 -18.55 -5.34
CA ASN A 223 4.67 -18.41 -6.47
C ASN A 223 5.28 -17.01 -6.64
N PHE A 224 5.35 -16.23 -5.55
CA PHE A 224 5.83 -14.86 -5.54
C PHE A 224 7.26 -14.76 -6.07
N ASN A 225 7.43 -14.10 -7.21
CA ASN A 225 8.75 -13.82 -7.77
C ASN A 225 9.19 -12.39 -7.43
N GLY A 226 10.12 -12.27 -6.48
CA GLY A 226 10.65 -10.99 -6.03
C GLY A 226 11.33 -10.14 -7.11
N SER A 227 11.96 -10.75 -8.13
CA SER A 227 12.65 -9.99 -9.19
C SER A 227 11.67 -9.41 -10.21
N VAL A 228 10.59 -10.14 -10.51
CA VAL A 228 9.45 -9.63 -11.30
C VAL A 228 8.73 -8.53 -10.53
N TRP A 229 8.44 -8.76 -9.25
CA TRP A 229 7.76 -7.78 -8.40
C TRP A 229 8.54 -6.49 -8.22
N GLN A 230 9.87 -6.56 -8.09
CA GLN A 230 10.72 -5.37 -7.99
C GLN A 230 10.61 -4.44 -9.22
N LYS A 231 10.32 -5.00 -10.41
CA LYS A 231 10.05 -4.22 -11.62
C LYS A 231 8.58 -3.74 -11.65
N ALA A 232 7.63 -4.64 -11.42
CA ALA A 232 6.20 -4.35 -11.60
C ALA A 232 5.60 -3.42 -10.53
N ALA A 233 6.07 -3.47 -9.28
CA ALA A 233 5.39 -2.83 -8.15
C ALA A 233 5.32 -1.29 -8.28
N ALA A 234 6.36 -0.65 -8.84
CA ALA A 234 6.37 0.80 -9.03
C ALA A 234 5.36 1.23 -10.11
N GLU A 235 5.27 0.49 -11.21
CA GLU A 235 4.27 0.76 -12.26
C GLU A 235 2.85 0.52 -11.75
N ILE A 236 2.62 -0.58 -11.01
CA ILE A 236 1.34 -0.87 -10.34
C ILE A 236 0.91 0.28 -9.44
N VAL A 237 1.79 0.73 -8.54
CA VAL A 237 1.46 1.81 -7.58
C VAL A 237 1.31 3.16 -8.29
N THR A 238 2.06 3.42 -9.35
CA THR A 238 1.91 4.64 -10.17
C THR A 238 0.57 4.67 -10.91
N CYS A 239 0.20 3.59 -11.62
CA CYS A 239 -1.06 3.49 -12.36
C CYS A 239 -2.27 3.54 -11.40
N THR A 240 -2.17 2.85 -10.26
CA THR A 240 -3.14 2.93 -9.15
C THR A 240 -3.26 4.37 -8.64
N SER A 241 -2.15 5.08 -8.46
CA SER A 241 -2.11 6.45 -7.95
C SER A 241 -2.64 7.49 -8.94
N ILE A 242 -2.61 7.21 -10.24
CA ILE A 242 -3.26 8.01 -11.29
C ILE A 242 -4.77 7.75 -11.25
N ALA A 243 -5.22 6.50 -11.40
CA ALA A 243 -6.65 6.16 -11.42
C ALA A 243 -7.38 6.61 -10.13
N ARG A 244 -6.73 6.44 -8.96
CA ARG A 244 -7.25 6.93 -7.69
C ARG A 244 -7.35 8.46 -7.65
N ALA A 245 -6.46 9.21 -8.30
CA ALA A 245 -6.51 10.67 -8.33
C ALA A 245 -7.43 11.23 -9.43
N GLU A 246 -7.74 10.46 -10.48
CA GLU A 246 -8.82 10.79 -11.42
C GLU A 246 -10.17 10.75 -10.69
N ALA A 247 -10.39 9.78 -9.79
CA ALA A 247 -11.61 9.63 -8.99
C ALA A 247 -11.66 10.48 -7.69
N ASP A 248 -10.57 10.53 -6.92
CA ASP A 248 -10.50 11.17 -5.59
C ASP A 248 -10.03 12.63 -5.69
N GLU A 249 -10.94 13.57 -5.47
CA GLU A 249 -10.66 15.00 -5.57
C GLU A 249 -9.65 15.51 -4.53
N GLU A 250 -9.59 14.88 -3.35
CA GLU A 250 -8.69 15.30 -2.28
C GLU A 250 -7.24 14.99 -2.67
N LEU A 251 -7.00 13.77 -3.16
CA LEU A 251 -5.72 13.34 -3.73
C LEU A 251 -5.34 14.16 -4.97
N ARG A 252 -6.30 14.38 -5.89
CA ARG A 252 -6.11 15.24 -7.07
C ARG A 252 -5.63 16.63 -6.68
N SER A 253 -6.23 17.20 -5.63
CA SER A 253 -5.86 18.54 -5.15
C SER A 253 -4.42 18.61 -4.61
N TRP A 254 -3.89 17.52 -4.02
CA TRP A 254 -2.49 17.46 -3.59
C TRP A 254 -1.52 17.47 -4.78
N TYR A 255 -1.82 16.73 -5.84
CA TYR A 255 -1.00 16.69 -7.06
C TYR A 255 -0.98 18.04 -7.78
N VAL A 256 -2.13 18.70 -7.92
CA VAL A 256 -2.21 20.04 -8.54
C VAL A 256 -1.45 21.08 -7.71
N LYS A 257 -1.59 21.07 -6.38
CA LYS A 257 -0.94 22.04 -5.48
C LYS A 257 0.56 21.81 -5.26
N ALA A 258 1.11 20.65 -5.65
CA ALA A 258 2.51 20.32 -5.37
C ALA A 258 3.51 21.29 -6.02
N GLY A 259 3.23 21.74 -7.25
CA GLY A 259 4.16 22.56 -8.03
C GLY A 259 5.44 21.78 -8.33
N SER A 260 6.60 22.29 -7.93
CA SER A 260 7.90 21.64 -8.07
C SER A 260 8.28 20.71 -6.92
N ARG A 261 7.41 20.53 -5.91
CA ARG A 261 7.72 19.73 -4.71
C ARG A 261 7.69 18.24 -5.00
N ARG A 262 8.63 17.52 -4.38
CA ARG A 262 8.71 16.05 -4.38
C ARG A 262 7.81 15.45 -3.29
N PHE A 263 7.14 14.35 -3.58
CA PHE A 263 6.36 13.60 -2.57
C PHE A 263 7.26 12.69 -1.73
N VAL A 264 7.01 12.60 -0.42
CA VAL A 264 7.85 11.84 0.52
C VAL A 264 7.02 11.09 1.55
N GLU A 265 6.97 9.75 1.45
CA GLU A 265 6.34 8.88 2.44
C GLU A 265 7.27 8.78 3.67
N ALA A 266 6.99 9.63 4.65
CA ALA A 266 7.73 9.78 5.90
C ALA A 266 7.21 8.83 6.99
N SER A 267 7.18 7.54 6.63
CA SER A 267 7.03 6.42 7.54
C SER A 267 8.36 6.13 8.26
N PRO A 268 8.37 6.04 9.61
CA PRO A 268 9.57 5.67 10.36
C PRO A 268 9.92 4.17 10.28
N VAL A 269 8.98 3.33 9.84
CA VAL A 269 9.11 1.86 9.83
C VAL A 269 9.29 1.27 8.43
N ASP A 270 8.83 1.95 7.38
CA ASP A 270 9.01 1.50 5.99
C ASP A 270 10.26 2.16 5.38
N ARG A 271 11.17 1.33 4.87
CA ARG A 271 12.42 1.74 4.19
C ARG A 271 12.44 1.41 2.69
N ILE A 272 11.36 0.83 2.16
CA ILE A 272 11.20 0.54 0.73
C ILE A 272 10.28 1.60 0.12
N TRP A 273 9.06 1.73 0.64
CA TRP A 273 8.09 2.70 0.18
C TRP A 273 8.30 4.07 0.83
N GLY A 274 8.80 4.08 2.07
CA GLY A 274 9.13 5.30 2.81
C GLY A 274 10.62 5.57 3.01
N ILE A 275 10.91 6.65 3.75
CA ILE A 275 12.28 7.13 4.05
C ILE A 275 12.87 6.63 5.37
N GLY A 276 12.13 5.85 6.18
CA GLY A 276 12.60 5.40 7.50
C GLY A 276 12.77 6.53 8.53
N LEU A 277 12.08 7.65 8.35
CA LEU A 277 12.00 8.80 9.25
C LEU A 277 10.55 9.27 9.31
N LYS A 278 10.11 9.77 10.47
CA LYS A 278 8.74 10.29 10.67
C LYS A 278 8.59 11.68 10.03
N TRP A 279 7.40 12.00 9.53
CA TRP A 279 7.06 13.26 8.83
C TRP A 279 7.39 14.57 9.59
N ASP A 280 7.44 14.55 10.92
CA ASP A 280 7.78 15.70 11.77
C ASP A 280 9.24 15.67 12.27
N ASN A 281 10.06 14.72 11.80
CA ASN A 281 11.49 14.69 12.11
C ASN A 281 12.22 15.80 11.31
N PRO A 282 13.02 16.67 11.95
CA PRO A 282 13.76 17.73 11.25
C PRO A 282 14.71 17.25 10.13
N LEU A 283 15.13 15.98 10.16
CA LEU A 283 15.97 15.36 9.14
C LEU A 283 15.20 14.84 7.93
N ALA A 284 13.86 14.81 7.97
CA ALA A 284 13.05 14.22 6.90
C ALA A 284 13.06 15.06 5.60
N ASP A 285 13.30 16.37 5.69
CA ASP A 285 13.44 17.28 4.54
C ASP A 285 14.84 17.26 3.90
N ASP A 286 15.78 16.48 4.44
CA ASP A 286 17.15 16.29 3.93
C ASP A 286 17.30 14.86 3.35
N GLU A 287 17.28 14.75 2.02
CA GLU A 287 17.42 13.50 1.27
C GLU A 287 18.69 12.71 1.68
N SER A 288 19.76 13.40 2.10
CA SER A 288 21.01 12.75 2.53
C SER A 288 20.89 12.00 3.88
N LYS A 289 19.81 12.22 4.63
CA LYS A 289 19.54 11.57 5.92
C LYS A 289 18.51 10.44 5.83
N TRP A 290 17.91 10.24 4.66
CA TRP A 290 16.93 9.19 4.43
C TRP A 290 17.56 7.81 4.63
N ARG A 291 16.78 6.91 5.23
CA ARG A 291 17.16 5.53 5.57
C ARG A 291 16.39 4.50 4.74
N GLY A 292 15.70 4.97 3.71
CA GLY A 292 14.81 4.22 2.86
C GLY A 292 14.66 4.86 1.48
N LYS A 293 14.01 4.14 0.55
CA LYS A 293 14.03 4.46 -0.88
C LYS A 293 12.95 5.46 -1.34
N ASN A 294 11.98 5.81 -0.48
CA ASN A 294 10.84 6.67 -0.84
C ASN A 294 10.08 6.23 -2.11
N LEU A 295 9.95 4.92 -2.35
CA LEU A 295 9.39 4.45 -3.63
C LEU A 295 7.93 4.90 -3.83
N LEU A 296 7.15 5.10 -2.75
CA LEU A 296 5.79 5.62 -2.86
C LEU A 296 5.79 7.11 -3.29
N GLY A 297 6.71 7.91 -2.74
CA GLY A 297 6.92 9.30 -3.16
C GLY A 297 7.23 9.42 -4.65
N VAL A 298 8.13 8.57 -5.17
CA VAL A 298 8.46 8.50 -6.60
C VAL A 298 7.23 8.15 -7.46
N CYS A 299 6.38 7.23 -7.01
CA CYS A 299 5.13 6.89 -7.71
C CYS A 299 4.15 8.08 -7.73
N HIS A 300 4.05 8.84 -6.63
CA HIS A 300 3.25 10.07 -6.59
C HIS A 300 3.81 11.18 -7.46
N ASP A 301 5.13 11.35 -7.55
CA ASP A 301 5.76 12.33 -8.45
C ASP A 301 5.33 12.08 -9.91
N ALA A 302 5.43 10.83 -10.35
CA ALA A 302 5.03 10.39 -11.68
C ALA A 302 3.51 10.50 -11.92
N ALA A 303 2.69 10.08 -10.95
CA ALA A 303 1.24 10.21 -11.04
C ALA A 303 0.80 11.69 -11.09
N ALA A 304 1.42 12.56 -10.29
CA ALA A 304 1.13 13.99 -10.27
C ALA A 304 1.53 14.69 -11.57
N GLU A 305 2.55 14.22 -12.29
CA GLU A 305 2.86 14.72 -13.63
C GLU A 305 1.73 14.44 -14.63
N VAL A 306 1.18 13.22 -14.64
CA VAL A 306 0.06 12.84 -15.51
C VAL A 306 -1.19 13.65 -15.17
N ILE A 307 -1.57 13.68 -13.90
CA ILE A 307 -2.77 14.39 -13.43
C ILE A 307 -2.67 15.90 -13.70
N ARG A 308 -1.51 16.54 -13.47
CA ARG A 308 -1.37 17.97 -13.78
C ARG A 308 -1.58 18.27 -15.26
N LYS A 309 -1.15 17.41 -16.18
CA LYS A 309 -1.37 17.60 -17.63
C LYS A 309 -2.84 17.44 -18.07
N GLN A 310 -3.68 16.79 -17.26
CA GLN A 310 -5.12 16.62 -17.53
C GLN A 310 -5.98 17.76 -16.97
N TYR A 311 -5.51 18.45 -15.92
CA TYR A 311 -6.27 19.44 -15.15
C TYR A 311 -5.57 20.82 -15.09
N GLN A 312 -4.76 21.15 -16.11
CA GLN A 312 -4.16 22.47 -16.38
C GLN A 312 -4.81 23.08 -17.63
#